data_AF-A0A497M0L1-F1
#
_entry.id   AF-A0A497M0L1-F1
#
_cell.length_a   1.000
_cell.length_b   1.000
_cell.length_c   1.000
_cell.angle_alpha   90.00
_cell.angle_beta   90.00
_cell.angle_gamma   90.00
#
_symmetry.space_group_name_H-M   'P 1'
#
loop_
_entity.id
_entity.type
_entity.pdbx_description
1 polymer ?
#
loop_
_entity_poly.entity_id
_entity_poly.type
_entity_poly.pdbx_seq_one_letter_code
_entity_poly.pdbx_strand_id
1 'polypeptide(L)'
;QLFLKKLGNVGCKAVPLTVEDAAECLNKGKIVVMGGLKPGMTTDTVAALIAERVGADLLIKATDQEGVYNKDPRKYSDAVKLDKLSFEDLPKVLAENKHRAGIHQILDPEAVKILKRKRVKIFVLNGFKPENVLLVVEGKHVGTLIE
;
A
#
# COMPACT_ATOMS: atom_id res chain seq x y z
N GLN A 1 -8.70 -17.48 2.36
CA GLN A 1 -9.59 -18.02 3.43
C GLN A 1 -8.85 -18.48 4.67
N LEU A 2 -7.69 -19.13 4.58
CA LEU A 2 -6.95 -19.62 5.76
C LEU A 2 -6.54 -18.50 6.73
N PHE A 3 -6.08 -17.36 6.20
CA PHE A 3 -5.70 -16.21 7.04
C PHE A 3 -6.90 -15.63 7.80
N LEU A 4 -8.04 -15.44 7.14
CA LEU A 4 -9.29 -15.02 7.79
C LEU A 4 -9.72 -15.98 8.90
N LYS A 5 -9.60 -17.30 8.68
CA LYS A 5 -9.90 -18.30 9.73
C LYS A 5 -9.01 -18.13 10.96
N LYS A 6 -7.74 -17.74 10.80
CA LYS A 6 -6.82 -17.49 11.92
C LYS A 6 -7.20 -16.24 12.72
N LEU A 7 -7.89 -15.27 12.11
CA LEU A 7 -8.43 -14.11 12.82
C LEU A 7 -9.65 -14.45 13.70
N GLY A 8 -10.29 -15.61 13.52
CA GLY A 8 -11.43 -16.02 14.33
C GLY A 8 -12.50 -14.92 14.40
N ASN A 9 -12.92 -14.57 15.63
CA ASN A 9 -14.01 -13.61 15.86
C ASN A 9 -13.63 -12.14 15.63
N VAL A 10 -12.34 -11.81 15.48
CA VAL A 10 -11.93 -10.42 15.16
C VAL A 10 -11.95 -10.15 13.65
N GLY A 11 -11.96 -11.19 12.82
CA GLY A 11 -12.10 -11.07 11.36
C GLY A 11 -13.56 -10.96 10.89
N CYS A 12 -13.73 -10.62 9.61
CA CYS A 12 -15.02 -10.77 8.92
C CYS A 12 -15.48 -12.22 8.84
N LYS A 13 -16.80 -12.44 8.78
CA LYS A 13 -17.38 -13.79 8.63
C LYS A 13 -16.98 -14.46 7.32
N ALA A 14 -16.81 -13.67 6.26
CA ALA A 14 -16.39 -14.11 4.94
C ALA A 14 -15.42 -13.09 4.33
N VAL A 15 -14.71 -13.51 3.28
CA VAL A 15 -13.84 -12.62 2.49
C VAL A 15 -14.75 -11.69 1.67
N PRO A 16 -14.66 -10.36 1.85
CA PRO A 16 -15.41 -9.42 1.03
C PRO A 16 -15.03 -9.53 -0.45
N LEU A 17 -16.03 -9.40 -1.34
CA LEU A 17 -15.86 -9.42 -2.79
C LEU A 17 -16.14 -8.05 -3.43
N THR A 18 -16.60 -7.08 -2.63
CA THR A 18 -16.87 -5.70 -3.02
C THR A 18 -16.23 -4.73 -2.04
N VAL A 19 -16.11 -3.46 -2.44
CA VAL A 19 -15.60 -2.40 -1.55
C VAL A 19 -16.61 -2.12 -0.44
N GLU A 20 -17.90 -2.23 -0.75
CA GLU A 20 -19.03 -2.03 0.14
C GLU A 20 -19.02 -3.06 1.27
N ASP A 21 -18.90 -4.36 0.94
CA ASP A 21 -18.83 -5.44 1.92
C ASP A 21 -17.62 -5.27 2.87
N ALA A 22 -16.49 -4.82 2.32
CA ALA A 22 -15.29 -4.56 3.11
C ALA A 22 -15.52 -3.39 4.08
N ALA A 23 -16.08 -2.29 3.59
CA ALA A 23 -16.39 -1.12 4.41
C ALA A 23 -17.41 -1.42 5.51
N GLU A 24 -18.47 -2.17 5.21
CA GLU A 24 -19.45 -2.59 6.21
C GLU A 24 -18.82 -3.43 7.32
N CYS A 25 -17.89 -4.31 6.97
CA CYS A 25 -17.20 -5.13 7.95
C CYS A 25 -16.24 -4.30 8.82
N LEU A 26 -15.49 -3.38 8.21
CA LEU A 26 -14.62 -2.43 8.93
C LEU A 26 -15.43 -1.56 9.89
N ASN A 27 -16.59 -1.05 9.47
CA ASN A 27 -17.50 -0.25 10.31
C ASN A 27 -18.03 -1.02 11.52
N LYS A 28 -18.01 -2.37 11.49
CA LYS A 28 -18.35 -3.23 12.63
C LYS A 28 -17.15 -3.51 13.55
N GLY A 29 -16.03 -2.82 13.35
CA GLY A 29 -14.79 -3.00 14.12
C GLY A 29 -14.07 -4.32 13.84
N LYS A 30 -14.27 -4.91 12.66
CA LYS A 30 -13.67 -6.19 12.26
C LYS A 30 -12.47 -5.98 11.34
N ILE A 31 -11.57 -6.96 11.33
CA ILE A 31 -10.44 -7.02 10.41
C ILE A 31 -10.89 -7.66 9.09
N VAL A 32 -10.70 -6.92 7.98
CA VAL A 32 -10.94 -7.41 6.62
C VAL A 32 -9.67 -8.04 6.05
N VAL A 33 -9.83 -9.19 5.40
CA VAL A 33 -8.82 -9.78 4.53
C VAL A 33 -9.46 -10.04 3.18
N MET A 34 -8.89 -9.48 2.11
CA MET A 34 -9.42 -9.62 0.75
C MET A 34 -8.31 -9.58 -0.30
N GLY A 35 -8.67 -9.89 -1.54
CA GLY A 35 -7.77 -9.88 -2.71
C GLY A 35 -8.24 -8.90 -3.79
N GLY A 36 -7.97 -9.23 -5.05
CA GLY A 36 -8.42 -8.45 -6.20
C GLY A 36 -9.95 -8.43 -6.34
N LEU A 37 -10.50 -7.32 -6.84
CA LEU A 37 -11.95 -7.17 -7.11
C LEU A 37 -12.34 -7.57 -8.53
N LYS A 38 -11.52 -7.25 -9.53
CA LYS A 38 -11.78 -7.54 -10.94
C LYS A 38 -10.50 -7.78 -11.73
N PRO A 39 -10.54 -8.55 -12.84
CA PRO A 39 -9.39 -8.69 -13.74
C PRO A 39 -8.86 -7.33 -14.20
N GLY A 40 -7.54 -7.19 -14.26
CA GLY A 40 -6.88 -5.94 -14.64
C GLY A 40 -6.83 -4.87 -13.54
N MET A 41 -7.38 -5.11 -12.35
CA MET A 41 -7.21 -4.23 -11.18
C MET A 41 -6.12 -4.78 -10.26
N THR A 42 -5.15 -3.93 -9.91
CA THR A 42 -4.09 -4.27 -8.96
C THR A 42 -4.60 -4.24 -7.51
N THR A 43 -3.94 -4.99 -6.63
CA THR A 43 -4.26 -5.00 -5.19
C THR A 43 -4.03 -3.63 -4.54
N ASP A 44 -3.10 -2.84 -5.06
CA ASP A 44 -2.89 -1.45 -4.63
C ASP A 44 -4.12 -0.59 -4.91
N THR A 45 -4.74 -0.75 -6.10
CA THR A 45 -5.96 -0.03 -6.45
C THR A 45 -7.12 -0.44 -5.56
N VAL A 46 -7.26 -1.74 -5.28
CA VAL A 46 -8.27 -2.25 -4.33
C VAL A 46 -8.08 -1.62 -2.95
N ALA A 47 -6.86 -1.63 -2.42
CA ALA A 47 -6.54 -1.03 -1.13
C ALA A 47 -6.83 0.47 -1.10
N ALA A 48 -6.52 1.20 -2.18
CA ALA A 48 -6.83 2.61 -2.33
C ALA A 48 -8.34 2.91 -2.32
N LEU A 49 -9.14 2.11 -3.02
CA LEU A 49 -10.60 2.25 -3.03
C LEU A 49 -11.20 2.03 -1.65
N ILE A 50 -10.70 1.04 -0.90
CA ILE A 50 -11.16 0.77 0.47
C ILE A 50 -10.76 1.90 1.40
N ALA A 51 -9.49 2.36 1.33
CA ALA A 51 -9.00 3.48 2.11
C ALA A 51 -9.84 4.75 1.87
N GLU A 52 -10.15 5.05 0.60
CA GLU A 52 -11.07 6.13 0.24
C GLU A 52 -12.48 5.91 0.82
N ARG A 53 -13.01 4.69 0.74
CA ARG A 53 -14.37 4.38 1.17
C ARG A 53 -14.58 4.50 2.69
N VAL A 54 -13.58 4.14 3.47
CA VAL A 54 -13.63 4.18 4.94
C VAL A 54 -13.01 5.45 5.53
N GLY A 55 -12.48 6.34 4.69
CA GLY A 55 -11.84 7.57 5.15
C GLY A 55 -10.56 7.30 5.95
N ALA A 56 -9.75 6.34 5.52
CA ALA A 56 -8.49 6.01 6.20
C ALA A 56 -7.47 7.15 6.07
N ASP A 57 -6.73 7.42 7.15
CA ASP A 57 -5.66 8.43 7.17
C ASP A 57 -4.37 7.96 6.48
N LEU A 58 -4.16 6.64 6.47
CA LEU A 58 -2.89 6.02 6.08
C LEU A 58 -3.14 4.69 5.34
N LEU A 59 -2.43 4.50 4.23
CA LEU A 59 -2.25 3.22 3.56
C LEU A 59 -0.80 2.75 3.72
N ILE A 60 -0.59 1.55 4.28
CA ILE A 60 0.74 0.95 4.39
C ILE A 60 0.92 -0.08 3.28
N LYS A 61 1.84 0.19 2.34
CA LYS A 61 2.29 -0.75 1.31
C LYS A 61 3.49 -1.52 1.83
N ALA A 62 3.21 -2.71 2.38
CA ALA A 62 4.22 -3.68 2.76
C ALA A 62 4.73 -4.43 1.51
N THR A 63 6.01 -4.31 1.19
CA THR A 63 6.65 -4.87 -0.02
C THR A 63 7.97 -5.58 0.31
N ASP A 64 8.65 -6.17 -0.67
CA ASP A 64 9.99 -6.76 -0.54
C ASP A 64 11.15 -5.75 -0.47
N GLN A 65 10.87 -4.45 -0.67
CA GLN A 65 11.85 -3.37 -0.65
C GLN A 65 11.81 -2.59 0.66
N GLU A 66 12.93 -1.99 1.05
CA GLU A 66 13.03 -1.17 2.27
C GLU A 66 12.28 0.18 2.17
N GLY A 67 11.91 0.61 0.97
CA GLY A 67 11.21 1.87 0.72
C GLY A 67 11.27 2.26 -0.76
N VAL A 68 11.00 3.52 -1.05
CA VAL A 68 11.20 4.13 -2.37
C VAL A 68 12.62 4.68 -2.45
N TYR A 69 13.34 4.35 -3.51
CA TYR A 69 14.67 4.88 -3.80
C TYR A 69 14.59 5.95 -4.89
N ASN A 70 15.54 6.88 -4.91
CA ASN A 70 15.66 7.87 -5.99
C ASN A 70 15.85 7.22 -7.38
N LYS A 71 16.45 6.02 -7.42
CA LYS A 71 16.64 5.18 -8.62
C LYS A 71 16.71 3.70 -8.23
N ASP A 72 16.62 2.80 -9.19
CA ASP A 72 16.60 1.35 -8.95
C ASP A 72 17.87 0.86 -8.21
N PRO A 73 17.78 0.44 -6.93
CA PRO A 73 18.94 -0.01 -6.15
C PRO A 73 19.54 -1.33 -6.66
N ARG A 74 18.82 -2.06 -7.52
CA ARG A 74 19.35 -3.28 -8.17
C ARG A 74 20.25 -2.94 -9.36
N LYS A 75 20.13 -1.73 -9.92
CA LYS A 75 20.92 -1.26 -11.07
C LYS A 75 22.02 -0.27 -10.68
N TYR A 76 21.76 0.54 -9.66
CA TYR A 76 22.63 1.64 -9.25
C TYR A 76 23.08 1.43 -7.81
N SER A 77 24.38 1.20 -7.62
CA SER A 77 24.97 1.01 -6.29
C SER A 77 24.92 2.28 -5.42
N ASP A 78 24.77 3.44 -6.05
CA ASP A 78 24.62 4.74 -5.40
C ASP A 78 23.13 5.17 -5.25
N ALA A 79 22.20 4.23 -5.35
CA ALA A 79 20.79 4.47 -5.05
C ALA A 79 20.60 4.81 -3.57
N VAL A 80 19.81 5.86 -3.30
CA VAL A 80 19.54 6.36 -1.96
C VAL A 80 18.06 6.18 -1.65
N LYS A 81 17.75 5.55 -0.51
CA LYS A 81 16.37 5.43 -0.01
C LYS A 81 15.87 6.81 0.39
N LEU A 82 14.69 7.17 -0.11
CA LEU A 82 14.02 8.41 0.25
C LEU A 82 13.23 8.18 1.53
N ASP A 83 13.36 9.06 2.51
CA ASP A 83 12.54 8.98 3.73
C ASP A 83 11.16 9.59 3.50
N LYS A 84 11.06 10.66 2.72
CA LYS A 84 9.80 11.31 2.35
C LYS A 84 9.77 11.67 0.86
N LEU A 85 8.60 11.60 0.27
CA LEU A 85 8.35 11.93 -1.14
C LEU A 85 6.99 12.61 -1.29
N SER A 86 6.89 13.65 -2.12
CA SER A 86 5.59 14.26 -2.41
C SER A 86 4.80 13.43 -3.43
N PHE A 87 3.48 13.53 -3.42
CA PHE A 87 2.66 12.98 -4.51
C PHE A 87 3.03 13.55 -5.89
N GLU A 88 3.54 14.78 -5.94
CA GLU A 88 3.97 15.48 -7.17
C GLU A 88 5.29 14.95 -7.72
N ASP A 89 6.20 14.51 -6.84
CA ASP A 89 7.52 14.02 -7.21
C ASP A 89 7.53 12.50 -7.46
N LEU A 90 6.54 11.78 -6.93
CA LEU A 90 6.41 10.34 -7.12
C LEU A 90 6.45 9.92 -8.61
N PRO A 91 5.73 10.57 -9.55
CA PRO A 91 5.83 10.22 -10.96
C PRO A 91 7.24 10.38 -11.55
N LYS A 92 8.05 11.33 -11.07
CA LYS A 92 9.42 11.56 -11.56
C LYS A 92 10.33 10.40 -11.14
N VAL A 93 10.27 10.04 -9.86
CA VAL A 93 11.00 8.90 -9.29
C VAL A 93 10.58 7.58 -9.94
N LEU A 94 9.28 7.42 -10.23
CA LEU A 94 8.77 6.23 -10.93
C LEU A 94 9.07 6.24 -12.45
N ALA A 95 9.26 7.42 -13.08
CA ALA A 95 9.51 7.53 -14.52
C ALA A 95 10.94 7.13 -14.92
N GLU A 96 11.94 7.41 -14.08
CA GLU A 96 13.30 6.89 -14.26
C GLU A 96 13.33 5.35 -14.27
N ASN A 97 12.30 4.75 -13.66
CA ASN A 97 12.05 3.31 -13.60
C ASN A 97 11.12 2.79 -14.73
N LYS A 98 10.80 3.56 -15.79
CA LYS A 98 9.84 3.13 -16.84
C LYS A 98 10.45 2.45 -18.06
N HIS A 99 11.77 2.44 -18.24
CA HIS A 99 12.37 2.07 -19.53
C HIS A 99 12.55 0.56 -19.80
N ARG A 100 12.01 -0.37 -19.00
CA ARG A 100 12.05 -1.81 -19.33
C ARG A 100 10.77 -2.54 -18.92
N ALA A 101 10.28 -3.40 -19.80
CA ALA A 101 9.31 -4.43 -19.42
C ALA A 101 9.89 -5.27 -18.27
N GLY A 102 9.10 -5.49 -17.21
CA GLY A 102 9.53 -6.25 -16.02
C GLY A 102 9.97 -5.42 -14.82
N ILE A 103 9.84 -4.09 -14.85
CA ILE A 103 10.12 -3.26 -13.66
C ILE A 103 8.90 -3.34 -12.71
N HIS A 104 9.14 -3.85 -11.51
CA HIS A 104 8.19 -3.82 -10.40
C HIS A 104 7.91 -2.36 -10.01
N GLN A 105 6.79 -1.81 -10.48
CA GLN A 105 6.29 -0.53 -10.00
C GLN A 105 6.01 -0.66 -8.49
N ILE A 106 6.67 0.18 -7.69
CA ILE A 106 6.53 0.17 -6.23
C ILE A 106 5.07 0.44 -5.83
N LEU A 107 4.41 1.34 -6.58
CA LEU A 107 3.00 1.68 -6.44
C LEU A 107 2.32 1.71 -7.80
N ASP A 108 1.09 1.21 -7.83
CA ASP A 108 0.20 1.35 -8.97
C ASP A 108 -0.21 2.83 -9.22
N PRO A 109 -0.10 3.34 -10.46
CA PRO A 109 -0.45 4.73 -10.78
C PRO A 109 -1.91 5.12 -10.52
N GLU A 110 -2.85 4.18 -10.66
CA GLU A 110 -4.26 4.41 -10.39
C GLU A 110 -4.53 4.50 -8.89
N ALA A 111 -3.90 3.63 -8.09
CA ALA A 111 -3.93 3.73 -6.64
C ALA A 111 -3.41 5.09 -6.14
N VAL A 112 -2.30 5.56 -6.71
CA VAL A 112 -1.71 6.87 -6.39
C VAL A 112 -2.69 8.01 -6.67
N LYS A 113 -3.41 7.99 -7.81
CA LYS A 113 -4.40 9.03 -8.12
C LYS A 113 -5.54 9.08 -7.10
N ILE A 114 -6.04 7.92 -6.70
CA ILE A 114 -7.13 7.80 -5.70
C ILE A 114 -6.67 8.38 -4.37
N LEU A 115 -5.51 7.94 -3.88
CA LEU A 115 -4.96 8.33 -2.59
C LEU A 115 -4.59 9.81 -2.55
N LYS A 116 -3.99 10.33 -3.63
CA LYS A 116 -3.69 11.76 -3.79
C LYS A 116 -4.94 12.63 -3.69
N ARG A 117 -6.00 12.28 -4.42
CA ARG A 117 -7.28 13.02 -4.42
C ARG A 117 -7.88 13.12 -3.02
N LYS A 118 -7.70 12.07 -2.21
CA LYS A 118 -8.23 11.98 -0.85
C LYS A 118 -7.23 12.39 0.24
N ARG A 119 -6.00 12.77 -0.14
CA ARG A 119 -4.89 13.09 0.76
C ARG A 119 -4.62 11.99 1.80
N VAL A 120 -4.79 10.73 1.39
CA VAL A 120 -4.45 9.58 2.22
C VAL A 120 -2.94 9.39 2.13
N LYS A 121 -2.26 9.41 3.27
CA LYS A 121 -0.81 9.20 3.30
C LYS A 121 -0.48 7.77 2.88
N ILE A 122 0.69 7.57 2.29
CA ILE A 122 1.17 6.22 1.94
C ILE A 122 2.50 5.98 2.63
N PHE A 123 2.64 4.86 3.33
CA PHE A 123 3.93 4.37 3.80
C PHE A 123 4.35 3.16 2.98
N VAL A 124 5.52 3.22 2.34
CA VAL A 124 6.14 2.07 1.65
C VAL A 124 7.26 1.53 2.53
N LEU A 125 7.19 0.25 2.91
CA LEU A 125 8.15 -0.38 3.81
C LEU A 125 8.37 -1.87 3.50
N ASN A 126 9.42 -2.45 4.10
CA ASN A 126 9.69 -3.89 3.97
C ASN A 126 8.70 -4.70 4.82
N GLY A 127 7.82 -5.45 4.17
CA GLY A 127 6.80 -6.31 4.77
C GLY A 127 7.29 -7.68 5.24
N PHE A 128 8.49 -8.10 4.86
CA PHE A 128 9.13 -9.31 5.41
C PHE A 128 9.61 -9.12 6.85
N LYS A 129 9.57 -7.87 7.34
CA LYS A 129 9.77 -7.46 8.73
C LYS A 129 8.42 -6.93 9.26
N PRO A 130 7.50 -7.79 9.72
CA PRO A 130 6.15 -7.38 10.14
C PRO A 130 6.14 -6.29 11.22
N GLU A 131 7.19 -6.23 12.04
CA GLU A 131 7.43 -5.18 13.04
C GLU A 131 7.42 -3.77 12.42
N ASN A 132 7.81 -3.60 11.16
CA ASN A 132 7.81 -2.31 10.48
C ASN A 132 6.40 -1.71 10.39
N VAL A 133 5.37 -2.54 10.22
CA VAL A 133 3.98 -2.07 10.19
C VAL A 133 3.60 -1.50 11.55
N LEU A 134 3.97 -2.18 12.64
CA LEU A 134 3.72 -1.70 14.00
C LEU A 134 4.48 -0.40 14.28
N LEU A 135 5.76 -0.33 13.92
CA LEU A 135 6.58 0.87 14.10
C LEU A 135 5.96 2.10 13.42
N VAL A 136 5.45 1.95 12.20
CA VAL A 136 4.79 3.05 11.47
C VAL A 136 3.49 3.47 12.15
N VAL A 137 2.67 2.52 12.62
CA VAL A 137 1.44 2.82 13.38
C VAL A 137 1.76 3.54 14.71
N GLU A 138 2.89 3.23 15.33
CA GLU A 138 3.41 3.93 16.53
C GLU A 138 4.03 5.31 16.22
N GLY A 139 4.05 5.75 14.95
CA GLY A 139 4.60 7.03 14.52
C GLY A 139 6.12 7.03 14.31
N LYS A 140 6.78 5.87 14.35
CA LYS A 140 8.20 5.76 14.00
C LYS A 140 8.38 5.73 12.49
N HIS A 141 9.49 6.28 12.03
CA HIS A 141 9.75 6.41 10.60
C HIS A 141 10.55 5.22 10.05
N VAL A 142 9.84 4.22 9.49
CA VAL A 142 10.46 3.06 8.84
C VAL A 142 9.93 2.89 7.43
N GLY A 143 10.79 3.16 6.45
CA GLY A 143 10.45 3.12 5.03
C GLY A 143 10.45 4.50 4.39
N THR A 144 9.46 4.75 3.52
CA THR A 144 9.23 6.04 2.85
C THR A 144 7.79 6.49 3.06
N LEU A 145 7.62 7.72 3.54
CA LEU A 145 6.34 8.41 3.61
C LEU A 145 6.06 9.15 2.29
N ILE A 146 4.84 9.03 1.78
CA ILE A 146 4.33 9.79 0.63
C ILE A 146 3.12 10.61 1.08
N GLU A 147 3.19 11.93 0.92
CA GLU A 147 2.13 12.88 1.28
C GLU A 147 2.12 14.17 0.43
#